data_AF-A0A9P5VYP7-F1
#
_entry.id   AF-A0A9P5VYP7-F1
#
_cell.length_a   1.000
_cell.length_b   1.000
_cell.length_c   1.000
_cell.angle_alpha   90.00
_cell.angle_beta   90.00
_cell.angle_gamma   90.00
#
_symmetry.space_group_name_H-M   'P 1'
#
loop_
_entity.id
_entity.type
_entity.pdbx_description
1 polymer ?
#
loop_
_entity_poly.entity_id
_entity_poly.type
_entity_poly.pdbx_seq_one_letter_code
_entity_poly.pdbx_strand_id
1 'polypeptide(L)'
;MKQILAAILVATMAAITTAIPPAVPMRALSKRAPPPTTPPTNTTTTSKVGKPGQIGVILDSDNYCIFLPPEEGGDIAANEDRAVAFCNKPNMPGAPEARVLPEGFIQSVHFVSNTQKNYVQITGRFDRSKYGLSAKDGGGQYDMRAPVGAACNGYNAFVQLTEADDQIYCIRCCKNKADCPVNRSTQGCVRVLGGDYS
;
A
#
# COMPACT_ATOMS: atom_id res chain seq x y z
N MET A 1 32.31 69.14 10.91
CA MET A 1 30.94 68.73 10.56
C MET A 1 30.85 67.22 10.60
N LYS A 2 29.90 66.71 11.39
CA LYS A 2 29.33 65.34 11.43
C LYS A 2 30.26 64.14 11.75
N GLN A 3 30.23 63.81 13.03
CA GLN A 3 30.54 62.52 13.64
C GLN A 3 29.62 61.41 13.06
N ILE A 4 30.18 60.23 12.75
CA ILE A 4 29.43 59.01 12.45
C ILE A 4 29.52 58.13 13.70
N LEU A 5 28.42 58.02 14.42
CA LEU A 5 28.27 57.23 15.65
C LEU A 5 27.96 55.79 15.26
N ALA A 6 28.83 54.85 15.63
CA ALA A 6 28.55 53.42 15.55
C ALA A 6 27.62 53.02 16.71
N ALA A 7 26.42 52.54 16.39
CA ALA A 7 25.49 52.01 17.39
C ALA A 7 25.89 50.56 17.75
N ILE A 8 26.41 50.38 18.96
CA ILE A 8 26.65 49.06 19.56
C ILE A 8 25.31 48.58 20.14
N LEU A 9 24.77 47.51 19.56
CA LEU A 9 23.57 46.83 20.05
C LEU A 9 23.99 45.86 21.16
N VAL A 10 23.77 46.24 22.43
CA VAL A 10 23.93 45.34 23.58
C VAL A 10 22.66 44.49 23.68
N ALA A 11 22.76 43.21 23.33
CA ALA A 11 21.70 42.24 23.57
C ALA A 11 21.68 41.87 25.07
N THR A 12 20.69 42.36 25.80
CA THR A 12 20.43 41.96 27.18
C THR A 12 19.83 40.56 27.21
N MET A 13 20.53 39.62 27.86
CA MET A 13 19.98 38.29 28.15
C MET A 13 18.89 38.40 29.21
N ALA A 14 17.65 38.07 28.85
CA ALA A 14 16.57 37.86 29.81
C ALA A 14 16.69 36.44 30.38
N ALA A 15 16.94 36.33 31.68
CA ALA A 15 16.88 35.08 32.40
C ALA A 15 15.42 34.61 32.51
N ILE A 16 15.10 33.46 31.92
CA ILE A 16 13.79 32.82 32.03
C ILE A 16 13.78 32.04 33.34
N THR A 17 13.21 32.62 34.39
CA THR A 17 12.90 31.92 35.64
C THR A 17 11.73 30.97 35.39
N THR A 18 12.00 29.68 35.29
CA THR A 18 10.95 28.65 35.21
C THR A 18 10.33 28.45 36.60
N ALA A 19 9.17 29.08 36.83
CA ALA A 19 8.34 28.78 37.98
C ALA A 19 7.76 27.36 37.83
N ILE A 20 8.09 26.49 38.79
CA ILE A 20 7.55 25.13 38.90
C ILE A 20 6.10 25.24 39.39
N PRO A 21 5.09 24.70 38.68
CA PRO A 21 3.72 24.73 39.15
C PRO A 21 3.54 23.84 40.40
N PRO A 22 2.65 24.21 41.34
CA PRO A 22 2.37 23.41 42.52
C PRO A 22 1.74 22.07 42.12
N ALA A 23 2.16 21.01 42.82
CA ALA A 23 1.66 19.66 42.63
C ALA A 23 0.13 19.61 42.85
N VAL A 24 -0.59 19.19 41.82
CA VAL A 24 -2.03 18.90 41.89
C VAL A 24 -2.22 17.64 42.76
N PRO A 25 -3.14 17.64 43.74
CA PRO A 25 -3.42 16.44 44.52
C PRO A 25 -4.00 15.35 43.61
N MET A 26 -3.31 14.21 43.52
CA MET A 26 -3.81 13.02 42.84
C MET A 26 -5.05 12.50 43.58
N ARG A 27 -6.20 12.62 42.94
CA ARG A 27 -7.46 12.02 43.38
C ARG A 27 -7.31 10.51 43.33
N ALA A 28 -7.58 9.83 44.44
CA ALA A 28 -7.52 8.37 44.52
C ALA A 28 -8.43 7.75 43.45
N LEU A 29 -7.85 6.86 42.62
CA LEU A 29 -8.56 6.04 41.65
C LEU A 29 -9.55 5.14 42.38
N SER A 30 -10.84 5.45 42.25
CA SER A 30 -11.91 4.50 42.57
C SER A 30 -11.70 3.26 41.70
N LYS A 31 -11.48 2.10 42.34
CA LYS A 31 -11.36 0.79 41.69
C LYS A 31 -12.66 0.50 40.92
N ARG A 32 -12.70 0.86 39.64
CA ARG A 32 -13.73 0.37 38.72
C ARG A 32 -13.54 -1.13 38.57
N ALA A 33 -14.63 -1.87 38.70
CA ALA A 33 -14.68 -3.27 38.34
C ALA A 33 -14.18 -3.47 36.91
N PRO A 34 -13.44 -4.56 36.62
CA PRO A 34 -13.05 -4.88 35.26
C PRO A 34 -14.29 -4.97 34.36
N PRO A 35 -14.25 -4.42 33.13
CA PRO A 35 -15.34 -4.62 32.18
C PRO A 35 -15.53 -6.11 31.96
N PRO A 36 -16.78 -6.59 31.77
CA PRO A 36 -17.02 -7.99 31.48
C PRO A 36 -16.22 -8.37 30.23
N THR A 37 -15.26 -9.29 30.40
CA THR A 37 -14.49 -9.91 29.32
C THR A 37 -15.42 -10.80 28.52
N THR A 38 -16.20 -10.20 27.63
CA THR A 38 -16.69 -10.92 26.46
C THR A 38 -15.46 -11.25 25.61
N PRO A 39 -15.22 -12.52 25.24
CA PRO A 39 -14.17 -12.87 24.29
C PRO A 39 -14.33 -12.01 23.04
N PRO A 40 -13.25 -11.52 22.41
CA PRO A 40 -13.38 -10.89 21.10
C PRO A 40 -14.04 -11.91 20.19
N THR A 41 -15.28 -11.62 19.78
CA THR A 41 -15.94 -12.36 18.72
C THR A 41 -15.03 -12.25 17.51
N ASN A 42 -14.33 -13.33 17.19
CA ASN A 42 -13.70 -13.52 15.90
C ASN A 42 -14.81 -13.41 14.86
N THR A 43 -15.08 -12.19 14.40
CA THR A 43 -15.89 -11.96 13.22
C THR A 43 -15.05 -12.47 12.07
N THR A 44 -15.20 -13.76 11.77
CA THR A 44 -14.68 -14.38 10.55
C THR A 44 -15.32 -13.63 9.38
N THR A 45 -14.68 -12.53 8.99
CA THR A 45 -14.96 -11.82 7.76
C THR A 45 -14.46 -12.75 6.67
N THR A 46 -15.39 -13.48 6.07
CA THR A 46 -15.15 -14.38 4.94
C THR A 46 -14.56 -13.57 3.80
N SER A 47 -13.23 -13.57 3.72
CA SER A 47 -12.46 -12.93 2.64
C SER A 47 -12.88 -13.53 1.30
N LYS A 48 -12.77 -12.77 0.21
CA LYS A 48 -13.19 -13.27 -1.11
C LYS A 48 -12.36 -14.50 -1.45
N VAL A 49 -13.03 -15.62 -1.73
CA VAL A 49 -12.37 -16.83 -2.23
C VAL A 49 -11.97 -16.59 -3.68
N GLY A 50 -10.67 -16.70 -3.98
CA GLY A 50 -10.15 -16.57 -5.33
C GLY A 50 -9.96 -17.92 -6.01
N LYS A 51 -9.78 -17.89 -7.33
CA LYS A 51 -9.39 -19.06 -8.12
C LYS A 51 -7.87 -19.29 -8.01
N PRO A 52 -7.38 -20.54 -7.96
CA PRO A 52 -5.95 -20.82 -8.09
C PRO A 52 -5.35 -20.10 -9.31
N GLY A 53 -4.14 -19.58 -9.16
CA GLY A 53 -3.47 -18.75 -10.17
C GLY A 53 -3.98 -17.30 -10.26
N GLN A 54 -5.04 -16.93 -9.52
CA GLN A 54 -5.62 -15.58 -9.50
C GLN A 54 -5.79 -15.03 -8.08
N ILE A 55 -4.97 -15.50 -7.14
CA ILE A 55 -4.94 -14.97 -5.77
C ILE A 55 -3.63 -14.21 -5.57
N GLY A 56 -3.72 -12.89 -5.40
CA GLY A 56 -2.61 -12.06 -4.98
C GLY A 56 -2.35 -12.18 -3.48
N VAL A 57 -1.12 -11.94 -3.06
CA VAL A 57 -0.70 -11.92 -1.66
C VAL A 57 0.16 -10.69 -1.43
N ILE A 58 0.00 -10.02 -0.30
CA ILE A 58 0.93 -8.98 0.17
C ILE A 58 1.15 -9.26 1.65
N LEU A 59 2.36 -9.68 2.02
CA LEU A 59 2.75 -9.87 3.42
C LEU A 59 3.68 -8.73 3.87
N ASP A 60 4.69 -8.45 3.05
CA ASP A 60 5.72 -7.43 3.26
C ASP A 60 6.42 -7.10 1.92
N SER A 61 7.49 -6.29 1.95
CA SER A 61 8.28 -5.93 0.75
C SER A 61 9.05 -7.08 0.13
N ASP A 62 9.26 -8.18 0.86
CA ASP A 62 10.02 -9.35 0.41
C ASP A 62 9.11 -10.50 0.00
N ASN A 63 7.81 -10.44 0.26
CA ASN A 63 6.86 -11.53 0.03
C ASN A 63 5.53 -10.96 -0.47
N TYR A 64 5.39 -10.89 -1.79
CA TYR A 64 4.21 -10.34 -2.44
C TYR A 64 3.98 -10.91 -3.84
N CYS A 65 2.77 -10.67 -4.34
CA CYS A 65 2.37 -10.95 -5.71
C CYS A 65 1.67 -9.75 -6.32
N ILE A 66 1.82 -9.62 -7.63
CA ILE A 66 1.06 -8.70 -8.48
C ILE A 66 0.33 -9.51 -9.55
N PHE A 67 -0.59 -8.89 -10.26
CA PHE A 67 -1.27 -9.46 -11.41
C PHE A 67 -0.63 -8.96 -12.69
N LEU A 68 -0.46 -9.84 -13.68
CA LEU A 68 0.01 -9.49 -15.02
C LEU A 68 -0.81 -10.26 -16.06
N PRO A 69 -0.75 -9.87 -17.34
CA PRO A 69 -1.28 -10.66 -18.43
C PRO A 69 -0.74 -12.09 -18.38
N PRO A 70 -1.55 -13.10 -18.74
CA PRO A 70 -1.13 -14.49 -18.68
C PRO A 70 -0.08 -14.86 -19.74
N GLU A 71 0.13 -14.03 -20.76
CA GLU A 71 1.17 -14.23 -21.76
C GLU A 71 2.14 -13.04 -21.72
N GLU A 72 3.43 -13.31 -21.94
CA GLU A 72 4.45 -12.27 -22.07
C GLU A 72 4.09 -11.30 -23.20
N GLY A 73 4.33 -10.01 -22.97
CA GLY A 73 4.02 -8.93 -23.90
C GLY A 73 2.52 -8.70 -24.14
N GLY A 74 1.64 -9.34 -23.36
CA GLY A 74 0.22 -9.01 -23.36
C GLY A 74 -0.02 -7.56 -22.95
N ASP A 75 -0.93 -6.89 -23.64
CA ASP A 75 -1.39 -5.55 -23.26
C ASP A 75 -2.19 -5.63 -21.94
N ILE A 76 -1.92 -4.71 -21.00
CA ILE A 76 -2.50 -4.73 -19.65
C ILE A 76 -4.03 -4.64 -19.71
N ALA A 77 -4.57 -3.63 -20.40
CA ALA A 77 -6.01 -3.37 -20.50
C ALA A 77 -6.74 -4.49 -21.26
N ALA A 78 -6.14 -5.00 -22.35
CA ALA A 78 -6.74 -6.08 -23.14
C ALA A 78 -6.81 -7.42 -22.39
N ASN A 79 -6.05 -7.58 -21.29
CA ASN A 79 -5.99 -8.81 -20.51
C ASN A 79 -6.60 -8.69 -19.10
N GLU A 80 -7.32 -7.62 -18.77
CA GLU A 80 -7.97 -7.43 -17.46
C GLU A 80 -8.84 -8.62 -17.03
N ASP A 81 -9.58 -9.23 -17.95
CA ASP A 81 -10.46 -10.37 -17.64
C ASP A 81 -9.74 -11.70 -17.38
N ARG A 82 -8.44 -11.78 -17.70
CA ARG A 82 -7.67 -13.04 -17.74
C ARG A 82 -6.29 -12.94 -17.10
N ALA A 83 -5.99 -11.85 -16.40
CA ALA A 83 -4.75 -11.71 -15.66
C ALA A 83 -4.56 -12.85 -14.63
N VAL A 84 -3.30 -13.10 -14.28
CA VAL A 84 -2.92 -14.13 -13.31
C VAL A 84 -1.93 -13.54 -12.32
N ALA A 85 -1.86 -14.15 -11.13
CA ALA A 85 -0.95 -13.71 -10.09
C ALA A 85 0.49 -14.19 -10.37
N PHE A 86 1.44 -13.26 -10.23
CA PHE A 86 2.87 -13.47 -10.26
C PHE A 86 3.47 -13.01 -8.92
N CYS A 87 4.11 -13.92 -8.22
CA CYS A 87 4.77 -13.66 -6.94
C CYS A 87 6.27 -13.45 -7.14
N ASN A 88 6.89 -12.65 -6.28
CA ASN A 88 8.33 -12.41 -6.33
C ASN A 88 9.17 -13.63 -5.91
N LYS A 89 8.54 -14.67 -5.37
CA LYS A 89 9.14 -15.94 -4.97
C LYS A 89 8.24 -17.11 -5.35
N PRO A 90 8.81 -18.30 -5.64
CA PRO A 90 8.02 -19.52 -5.83
C PRO A 90 7.31 -19.94 -4.53
N ASN A 91 6.24 -20.72 -4.67
CA ASN A 91 5.51 -21.34 -3.56
C ASN A 91 4.99 -20.33 -2.51
N MET A 92 4.56 -19.15 -2.94
CA MET A 92 4.06 -18.10 -2.05
C MET A 92 2.86 -18.60 -1.22
N PRO A 93 2.94 -18.55 0.13
CA PRO A 93 1.82 -18.95 0.99
C PRO A 93 0.55 -18.13 0.70
N GLY A 94 -0.56 -18.83 0.45
CA GLY A 94 -1.85 -18.20 0.16
C GLY A 94 -2.08 -17.78 -1.29
N ALA A 95 -1.13 -18.08 -2.20
CA ALA A 95 -1.28 -17.87 -3.64
C ALA A 95 -1.01 -19.18 -4.42
N PRO A 96 -1.88 -20.21 -4.28
CA PRO A 96 -1.69 -21.47 -5.01
C PRO A 96 -1.72 -21.22 -6.52
N GLU A 97 -0.83 -21.90 -7.24
CA GLU A 97 -0.67 -21.81 -8.71
C GLU A 97 -0.30 -20.40 -9.22
N ALA A 98 0.09 -19.48 -8.33
CA ALA A 98 0.69 -18.24 -8.77
C ALA A 98 2.04 -18.50 -9.43
N ARG A 99 2.31 -17.73 -10.48
CA ARG A 99 3.55 -17.79 -11.25
C ARG A 99 4.65 -17.01 -10.54
N VAL A 100 5.88 -17.10 -11.02
CA VAL A 100 7.01 -16.35 -10.47
C VAL A 100 7.34 -15.19 -11.39
N LEU A 101 7.55 -14.00 -10.82
CA LEU A 101 7.97 -12.82 -11.57
C LEU A 101 9.31 -13.07 -12.27
N PRO A 102 9.51 -12.59 -13.51
CA PRO A 102 10.80 -12.65 -14.17
C PRO A 102 11.87 -11.92 -13.35
N GLU A 103 13.10 -12.44 -13.38
CA GLU A 103 14.22 -11.81 -12.71
C GLU A 103 14.46 -10.39 -13.23
N GLY A 104 14.64 -9.44 -12.31
CA GLY A 104 14.84 -8.03 -12.64
C GLY A 104 13.58 -7.31 -13.14
N PHE A 105 12.42 -7.97 -13.21
CA PHE A 105 11.17 -7.29 -13.57
C PHE A 105 10.85 -6.21 -12.55
N ILE A 106 10.91 -6.48 -11.25
CA ILE A 106 10.70 -5.45 -10.23
C ILE A 106 12.00 -4.70 -9.95
N GLN A 107 11.94 -3.37 -10.00
CA GLN A 107 13.08 -2.46 -9.81
C GLN A 107 13.03 -1.78 -8.43
N SER A 108 11.84 -1.46 -7.92
CA SER A 108 11.66 -0.96 -6.55
C SER A 108 10.35 -1.46 -5.92
N VAL A 109 10.34 -1.55 -4.59
CA VAL A 109 9.20 -2.02 -3.79
C VAL A 109 9.10 -1.19 -2.53
N HIS A 110 7.94 -0.57 -2.34
CA HIS A 110 7.61 0.23 -1.16
C HIS A 110 6.36 -0.34 -0.50
N PHE A 111 6.53 -0.98 0.64
CA PHE A 111 5.44 -1.61 1.39
C PHE A 111 4.86 -0.67 2.46
N VAL A 112 3.53 -0.62 2.53
CA VAL A 112 2.79 0.11 3.57
C VAL A 112 1.72 -0.81 4.17
N SER A 113 1.67 -0.85 5.50
CA SER A 113 0.55 -1.43 6.26
C SER A 113 -0.18 -0.33 7.04
N ASN A 114 -1.47 -0.14 6.77
CA ASN A 114 -2.29 0.84 7.45
C ASN A 114 -3.25 0.14 8.41
N THR A 115 -2.95 0.21 9.70
CA THR A 115 -3.73 -0.45 10.77
C THR A 115 -5.04 0.27 11.08
N GLN A 116 -5.17 1.56 10.75
CA GLN A 116 -6.41 2.31 10.97
C GLN A 116 -7.49 1.94 9.94
N LYS A 117 -7.09 1.78 8.68
CA LYS A 117 -7.96 1.43 7.55
C LYS A 117 -7.94 -0.06 7.21
N ASN A 118 -7.05 -0.83 7.84
CA ASN A 118 -6.87 -2.27 7.62
C ASN A 118 -6.62 -2.63 6.15
N TYR A 119 -5.63 -1.97 5.55
CA TYR A 119 -5.13 -2.33 4.22
C TYR A 119 -3.61 -2.52 4.24
N VAL A 120 -3.13 -3.29 3.26
CA VAL A 120 -1.71 -3.35 2.88
C VAL A 120 -1.56 -2.89 1.44
N GLN A 121 -0.42 -2.29 1.13
CA GLN A 121 -0.13 -1.72 -0.18
C GLN A 121 1.32 -1.94 -0.55
N ILE A 122 1.56 -2.18 -1.84
CA ILE A 122 2.86 -2.05 -2.48
C ILE A 122 2.76 -1.02 -3.60
N THR A 123 3.78 -0.18 -3.71
CA THR A 123 4.02 0.70 -4.84
C THR A 123 5.47 0.54 -5.30
N GLY A 124 5.76 0.81 -6.57
CA GLY A 124 7.12 0.67 -7.04
C GLY A 124 7.28 0.81 -8.55
N ARG A 125 8.49 0.53 -9.01
CA ARG A 125 8.88 0.53 -10.41
C ARG A 125 9.18 -0.86 -10.92
N PHE A 126 9.03 -1.06 -12.22
CA PHE A 126 9.42 -2.29 -12.90
C PHE A 126 10.22 -2.01 -14.17
N ASP A 127 10.83 -3.04 -14.75
CA ASP A 127 11.43 -3.01 -16.09
C ASP A 127 10.53 -3.81 -17.03
N ARG A 128 9.81 -3.08 -17.89
CA ARG A 128 8.82 -3.65 -18.82
C ARG A 128 9.44 -4.66 -19.78
N SER A 129 10.73 -4.51 -20.09
CA SER A 129 11.43 -5.39 -21.03
C SER A 129 11.55 -6.82 -20.53
N LYS A 130 11.52 -7.03 -19.20
CA LYS A 130 11.64 -8.35 -18.58
C LYS A 130 10.39 -9.22 -18.73
N TYR A 131 9.27 -8.63 -19.13
CA TYR A 131 8.03 -9.34 -19.44
C TYR A 131 7.47 -8.97 -20.83
N GLY A 132 8.29 -8.34 -21.67
CA GLY A 132 7.93 -7.96 -23.04
C GLY A 132 6.83 -6.90 -23.17
N LEU A 133 6.49 -6.19 -22.09
CA LEU A 133 5.40 -5.21 -22.11
C LEU A 133 5.76 -4.01 -23.01
N SER A 134 4.77 -3.52 -23.76
CA SER A 134 4.95 -2.45 -24.75
C SER A 134 5.17 -1.10 -24.09
N ALA A 135 6.07 -0.28 -24.64
CA ALA A 135 6.23 1.12 -24.24
C ALA A 135 5.03 2.02 -24.61
N LYS A 136 4.09 1.49 -25.41
CA LYS A 136 2.85 2.17 -25.83
C LYS A 136 1.62 1.69 -25.05
N ASP A 137 1.80 0.71 -24.17
CA ASP A 137 0.74 0.21 -23.31
C ASP A 137 0.60 1.17 -22.12
N GLY A 138 -0.49 1.95 -22.13
CA GLY A 138 -0.80 2.92 -21.08
C GLY A 138 -1.24 2.29 -19.78
N GLY A 139 -1.34 0.96 -19.72
CA GLY A 139 -1.70 0.23 -18.53
C GLY A 139 -3.19 -0.08 -18.41
N GLY A 140 -3.56 -0.46 -17.19
CA GLY A 140 -4.93 -0.88 -16.86
C GLY A 140 -5.07 -1.22 -15.38
N GLN A 141 -6.24 -1.72 -15.02
CA GLN A 141 -6.63 -2.03 -13.64
C GLN A 141 -7.02 -3.49 -13.48
N TYR A 142 -6.46 -4.14 -12.46
CA TYR A 142 -6.92 -5.45 -12.00
C TYR A 142 -7.58 -5.30 -10.64
N ASP A 143 -8.74 -5.92 -10.45
CA ASP A 143 -9.46 -5.92 -9.19
C ASP A 143 -10.32 -7.18 -9.04
N MET A 144 -11.20 -7.18 -8.02
CA MET A 144 -12.04 -8.33 -7.71
C MET A 144 -13.08 -8.70 -8.79
N ARG A 145 -13.31 -7.86 -9.79
CA ARG A 145 -14.20 -8.05 -10.95
C ARG A 145 -13.45 -8.62 -12.15
N ALA A 146 -12.30 -8.04 -12.47
CA ALA A 146 -11.47 -8.41 -13.61
C ALA A 146 -10.02 -8.64 -13.13
N PRO A 147 -9.52 -9.89 -13.13
CA PRO A 147 -10.13 -11.06 -13.76
C PRO A 147 -11.21 -11.75 -12.91
N VAL A 148 -12.12 -12.49 -13.56
CA VAL A 148 -13.22 -13.17 -12.86
C VAL A 148 -12.70 -14.29 -11.96
N GLY A 149 -12.76 -14.05 -10.66
CA GLY A 149 -12.23 -14.97 -9.65
C GLY A 149 -10.97 -14.45 -8.97
N ALA A 150 -10.52 -13.24 -9.29
CA ALA A 150 -9.39 -12.64 -8.62
C ALA A 150 -9.67 -12.33 -7.15
N ALA A 151 -8.69 -12.54 -6.29
CA ALA A 151 -8.76 -12.17 -4.89
C ALA A 151 -7.39 -11.69 -4.39
N CYS A 152 -7.40 -11.05 -3.22
CA CYS A 152 -6.19 -10.89 -2.43
C CYS A 152 -6.34 -11.66 -1.12
N ASN A 153 -5.38 -12.53 -0.82
CA ASN A 153 -5.47 -13.49 0.27
C ASN A 153 -5.70 -12.79 1.61
N GLY A 154 -6.79 -13.16 2.29
CA GLY A 154 -7.17 -12.56 3.58
C GLY A 154 -7.78 -11.15 3.47
N TYR A 155 -8.11 -10.64 2.29
CA TYR A 155 -8.75 -9.33 2.11
C TYR A 155 -10.09 -9.44 1.37
N ASN A 156 -10.93 -8.42 1.51
CA ASN A 156 -12.27 -8.39 0.91
C ASN A 156 -12.30 -7.73 -0.47
N ALA A 157 -11.28 -6.92 -0.76
CA ALA A 157 -11.09 -6.21 -2.00
C ALA A 157 -9.60 -6.05 -2.30
N PHE A 158 -9.28 -5.87 -3.57
CA PHE A 158 -8.00 -5.33 -3.97
C PHE A 158 -8.19 -4.44 -5.20
N VAL A 159 -7.21 -3.59 -5.43
CA VAL A 159 -7.04 -2.85 -6.67
C VAL A 159 -5.56 -2.85 -6.99
N GLN A 160 -5.24 -3.14 -8.24
CA GLN A 160 -3.92 -2.96 -8.80
C GLN A 160 -4.03 -2.09 -10.05
N LEU A 161 -3.12 -1.15 -10.22
CA LEU A 161 -2.86 -0.52 -11.51
C LEU A 161 -1.43 -0.83 -11.94
N THR A 162 -1.27 -1.03 -13.24
CA THR A 162 0.03 -1.29 -13.88
C THR A 162 0.12 -0.35 -15.07
N GLU A 163 1.05 0.60 -15.04
CA GLU A 163 1.26 1.61 -16.10
C GLU A 163 2.57 1.26 -16.82
N ALA A 164 2.49 0.57 -17.95
CA ALA A 164 3.65 -0.03 -18.62
C ALA A 164 4.51 0.97 -19.40
N ASP A 165 3.91 2.02 -19.92
CA ASP A 165 4.59 3.17 -20.51
C ASP A 165 5.47 3.91 -19.48
N ASP A 166 4.92 4.16 -18.29
CA ASP A 166 5.59 4.86 -17.18
C ASP A 166 6.42 3.93 -16.28
N GLN A 167 6.27 2.61 -16.45
CA GLN A 167 6.96 1.55 -15.71
C GLN A 167 6.76 1.64 -14.19
N ILE A 168 5.53 1.94 -13.77
CA ILE A 168 5.14 1.97 -12.36
C ILE A 168 3.94 1.05 -12.10
N TYR A 169 3.91 0.49 -10.89
CA TYR A 169 2.81 -0.36 -10.47
C TYR A 169 2.43 -0.06 -9.02
N CYS A 170 1.19 -0.37 -8.70
CA CYS A 170 0.66 -0.23 -7.36
C CYS A 170 -0.42 -1.26 -7.13
N ILE A 171 -0.41 -1.91 -5.96
CA ILE A 171 -1.43 -2.85 -5.54
C ILE A 171 -1.80 -2.56 -4.08
N ARG A 172 -3.09 -2.54 -3.78
CA ARG A 172 -3.62 -2.43 -2.41
C ARG A 172 -4.64 -3.52 -2.15
N CYS A 173 -4.51 -4.20 -1.03
CA CYS A 173 -5.50 -5.15 -0.52
C CYS A 173 -6.20 -4.59 0.71
N CYS A 174 -7.53 -4.52 0.68
CA CYS A 174 -8.33 -3.82 1.68
C CYS A 174 -9.31 -4.76 2.39
N LYS A 175 -9.42 -4.62 3.71
CA LYS A 175 -10.53 -5.22 4.46
C LYS A 175 -11.85 -4.51 4.16
N ASN A 176 -11.83 -3.19 3.99
CA ASN A 176 -13.02 -2.43 3.58
C ASN A 176 -12.94 -2.10 2.09
N LYS A 177 -13.99 -2.43 1.33
CA LYS A 177 -14.07 -2.13 -0.11
C LYS A 177 -13.89 -0.65 -0.41
N ALA A 178 -14.37 0.23 0.47
CA ALA A 178 -14.26 1.69 0.30
C ALA A 178 -12.82 2.21 0.28
N ASP A 179 -11.86 1.47 0.84
CA ASP A 179 -10.44 1.84 0.84
C ASP A 179 -9.69 1.38 -0.44
N CYS A 180 -10.37 0.62 -1.31
CA CYS A 180 -9.89 0.12 -2.59
C CYS A 180 -10.67 0.78 -3.75
N PRO A 181 -10.19 1.91 -4.29
CA PRO A 181 -10.87 2.65 -5.36
C PRO A 181 -10.79 1.92 -6.72
N VAL A 182 -11.82 1.16 -7.05
CA VAL A 182 -11.95 0.34 -8.29
C VAL A 182 -12.67 1.06 -9.45
N ASN A 183 -12.84 2.38 -9.38
CA ASN A 183 -13.59 3.15 -10.39
C ASN A 183 -12.81 4.35 -10.94
N ARG A 184 -11.47 4.26 -10.91
CA ARG A 184 -10.53 5.33 -11.28
C ARG A 184 -9.37 4.80 -12.14
N SER A 185 -9.64 3.80 -12.96
CA SER A 185 -8.67 2.99 -13.70
C SER A 185 -7.77 3.82 -14.63
N THR A 186 -8.25 4.97 -15.13
CA THR A 186 -7.50 5.87 -16.04
C THR A 186 -6.72 6.98 -15.33
N GLN A 187 -6.75 7.05 -14.00
CA GLN A 187 -6.08 8.13 -13.25
C GLN A 187 -4.64 7.80 -12.85
N GLY A 188 -4.22 6.55 -12.98
CA GLY A 188 -2.87 6.10 -12.64
C GLY A 188 -2.63 5.91 -11.14
N CYS A 189 -1.59 5.17 -10.82
CA CYS A 189 -1.18 4.74 -9.50
C CYS A 189 -0.97 5.91 -8.52
N VAL A 190 -0.26 6.93 -8.96
CA VAL A 190 0.07 8.10 -8.12
C VAL A 190 -1.20 8.82 -7.64
N ARG A 191 -2.22 8.95 -8.49
CA ARG A 191 -3.49 9.60 -8.11
C ARG A 191 -4.43 8.69 -7.34
N VAL A 192 -4.46 7.40 -7.69
CA VAL A 192 -5.43 6.44 -7.12
C VAL A 192 -5.00 5.94 -5.74
N LEU A 193 -3.73 5.55 -5.59
CA LEU A 193 -3.21 4.95 -4.36
C LEU A 193 -2.16 5.82 -3.65
N GLY A 194 -1.58 6.81 -4.33
CA GLY A 194 -0.44 7.57 -3.80
C GLY A 194 0.74 6.64 -3.54
N GLY A 195 1.62 7.01 -2.60
CA GLY A 195 2.76 6.19 -2.19
C GLY A 195 4.09 6.62 -2.82
N ASP A 196 5.11 5.80 -2.59
CA ASP A 196 6.47 6.01 -3.08
C ASP A 196 6.72 5.14 -4.34
N TYR A 197 7.29 5.75 -5.37
CA TYR A 197 7.61 5.12 -6.66
C TYR A 197 9.05 5.42 -7.09
N SER A 198 9.89 5.86 -6.14
CA SER A 198 11.33 6.02 -6.35
C SER A 198 12.04 4.67 -6.49
#